data_AF-A0A346SEW4-F1
#
_entry.id   AF-A0A346SEW4-F1
#
_cell.length_a   1.000
_cell.length_b   1.000
_cell.length_c   1.000
_cell.angle_alpha   90.00
_cell.angle_beta   90.00
_cell.angle_gamma   90.00
#
_symmetry.space_group_name_H-M   'P 1'
#
loop_
_entity.id
_entity.type
_entity.pdbx_description
1 polymer ?
#
loop_
_entity_poly.entity_id
_entity_poly.type
_entity_poly.pdbx_seq_one_letter_code
_entity_poly.pdbx_strand_id
1 'polypeptide(L)'
;MTRHTKFLGWDHYAKLASARSKVAAQAGHPEWTELPSTRRQAEDQGKKVYFTGLECKHGHVTPRGINKGCAGCYTARYHAV
;
A
#
# COMPACT_ATOMS: atom_id res chain seq x y z
N MET A 1 4.89 -27.14 -6.04
CA MET A 1 6.02 -26.77 -5.14
C MET A 1 5.83 -25.34 -4.68
N THR A 2 5.09 -25.11 -3.59
CA THR A 2 4.90 -23.76 -3.04
C THR A 2 6.20 -23.36 -2.35
N ARG A 3 6.96 -22.41 -2.92
CA ARG A 3 8.17 -21.89 -2.28
C ARG A 3 7.76 -21.09 -1.06
N HIS A 4 7.86 -21.70 0.12
CA HIS A 4 7.75 -20.98 1.38
C HIS A 4 8.93 -19.99 1.44
N THR A 5 8.62 -18.71 1.59
CA THR A 5 9.64 -17.68 1.79
C THR A 5 10.26 -17.84 3.18
N LYS A 6 11.55 -17.54 3.31
CA LYS A 6 12.24 -17.57 4.61
C LYS A 6 11.62 -16.52 5.54
N PHE A 7 11.29 -16.91 6.77
CA PHE A 7 10.90 -15.97 7.82
C PHE A 7 12.11 -15.10 8.20
N LEU A 8 11.94 -13.77 8.12
CA LEU A 8 13.01 -12.79 8.34
C LEU A 8 13.06 -12.24 9.78
N GLY A 9 12.31 -12.82 10.71
CA GLY A 9 12.21 -12.34 12.09
C GLY A 9 11.13 -11.27 12.30
N TRP A 10 10.64 -11.14 13.53
CA TRP A 10 9.60 -10.17 13.89
C TRP A 10 10.07 -8.72 13.74
N ASP A 11 11.34 -8.43 14.02
CA ASP A 11 11.95 -7.10 13.86
C ASP A 11 11.86 -6.59 12.42
N HIS A 12 12.02 -7.47 11.43
CA HIS A 12 11.93 -7.10 10.02
C HIS A 12 10.52 -6.59 9.68
N TYR A 13 9.48 -7.28 10.13
CA TYR A 13 8.09 -6.88 9.91
C TYR A 13 7.72 -5.61 10.70
N ALA A 14 8.24 -5.44 11.91
CA ALA A 14 8.08 -4.21 12.68
C ALA A 14 8.69 -3.00 11.96
N LYS A 15 9.89 -3.16 11.38
CA LYS A 15 10.51 -2.12 10.54
C LYS A 15 9.65 -1.78 9.33
N LEU A 16 9.11 -2.77 8.62
CA LEU A 16 8.21 -2.54 7.49
C LEU A 16 6.93 -1.79 7.91
N ALA A 17 6.34 -2.14 9.05
CA ALA A 17 5.17 -1.45 9.60
C ALA A 17 5.48 0.03 9.90
N SER A 18 6.65 0.30 10.51
CA SER A 18 7.10 1.67 10.79
C SER A 18 7.44 2.47 9.52
N ALA A 19 7.97 1.82 8.48
CA ALA A 19 8.26 2.46 7.21
C ALA A 19 6.95 2.90 6.52
N ARG A 20 5.93 2.04 6.54
CA ARG A 20 4.61 2.35 5.99
C ARG A 20 4.00 3.59 6.64
N SER A 21 4.04 3.71 7.98
CA SER A 21 3.48 4.88 8.67
C SER A 21 4.26 6.16 8.37
N LYS A 22 5.58 6.08 8.26
CA LYS A 22 6.42 7.22 7.83
C LYS A 22 6.07 7.69 6.42
N VAL A 23 5.88 6.76 5.49
CA VAL A 23 5.55 7.08 4.09
C VAL A 23 4.16 7.73 3.99
N ALA A 24 3.18 7.26 4.76
CA ALA A 24 1.87 7.91 4.85
C ALA A 24 1.97 9.36 5.35
N ALA A 25 2.78 9.58 6.40
CA ALA A 25 3.03 10.93 6.93
C ALA A 25 3.75 11.83 5.91
N GLN A 26 4.75 11.30 5.20
CA GLN A 26 5.47 12.03 4.14
C GLN A 26 4.57 12.43 2.97
N ALA A 27 3.57 11.61 2.65
CA ALA A 27 2.58 11.93 1.63
C ALA A 27 1.54 12.96 2.10
N GLY A 28 1.58 13.40 3.37
CA GLY A 28 0.61 14.32 3.95
C GLY A 28 -0.72 13.65 4.32
N HIS A 29 -0.80 12.33 4.25
CA HIS A 29 -2.02 11.55 4.47
C HIS A 29 -1.82 10.51 5.58
N PRO A 30 -1.81 10.94 6.86
CA PRO A 30 -1.64 10.03 7.99
C PRO A 30 -2.78 9.01 8.11
N GLU A 31 -3.96 9.30 7.56
CA GLU A 31 -5.13 8.41 7.59
C GLU A 31 -4.91 7.11 6.80
N TRP A 32 -3.94 7.07 5.87
CA TRP A 32 -3.62 5.85 5.12
C TRP A 32 -2.98 4.76 5.99
N THR A 33 -2.55 5.08 7.20
CA THR A 33 -2.04 4.09 8.15
C THR A 33 -3.12 3.15 8.67
N GLU A 34 -4.37 3.60 8.72
CA GLU A 34 -5.54 2.80 9.12
C GLU A 34 -6.00 1.85 8.00
N LEU A 35 -5.54 2.08 6.77
CA LEU A 35 -5.89 1.22 5.66
C LEU A 35 -5.22 -0.16 5.80
N PRO A 36 -5.88 -1.21 5.31
CA PRO A 36 -5.32 -2.55 5.27
C PRO A 36 -4.00 -2.57 4.49
N SER A 37 -3.08 -3.41 4.94
CA SER A 37 -1.72 -3.50 4.39
C SER A 37 -1.65 -4.31 3.10
N THR A 38 -2.58 -5.26 2.91
CA THR A 38 -2.60 -6.16 1.75
C THR A 38 -3.97 -6.16 1.08
N ARG A 39 -4.00 -6.57 -0.20
CA ARG A 39 -5.26 -6.74 -0.95
C ARG A 39 -6.22 -7.68 -0.23
N ARG A 40 -5.73 -8.83 0.23
CA ARG A 40 -6.54 -9.83 0.94
C ARG A 40 -7.15 -9.25 2.22
N GLN A 41 -6.34 -8.56 3.02
CA GLN A 41 -6.84 -7.91 4.24
C GLN A 41 -7.91 -6.86 3.93
N ALA A 42 -7.82 -6.17 2.80
CA ALA A 42 -8.85 -5.23 2.38
C ALA A 42 -10.14 -5.91 1.96
N GLU A 43 -10.05 -7.03 1.23
CA GLU A 43 -11.20 -7.86 0.86
C GLU A 43 -11.90 -8.40 2.11
N ASP A 44 -11.13 -8.96 3.05
CA ASP A 44 -11.65 -9.51 4.31
C ASP A 44 -12.34 -8.41 5.18
N GLN A 45 -11.85 -7.17 5.11
CA GLN A 45 -12.42 -6.02 5.83
C GLN A 45 -13.49 -5.26 5.02
N GLY A 46 -13.83 -5.70 3.80
CA GLY A 46 -14.77 -4.99 2.92
C GLY A 46 -14.30 -3.59 2.49
N LYS A 47 -13.02 -3.29 2.59
CA LYS A 47 -12.43 -2.01 2.15
C LYS A 47 -12.15 -2.06 0.66
N LYS A 48 -12.38 -0.94 -0.05
CA LYS A 48 -12.14 -0.86 -1.52
C LYS A 48 -10.67 -0.60 -1.88
N VAL A 49 -9.88 -0.14 -0.91
CA VAL A 49 -8.49 0.29 -1.09
C VAL A 49 -7.61 -0.24 0.03
N TYR A 50 -6.32 -0.37 -0.26
CA TYR A 50 -5.29 -0.80 0.67
C TYR A 50 -4.02 0.03 0.48
N PHE A 51 -3.24 0.17 1.54
CA PHE A 51 -2.01 0.96 1.53
C PHE A 51 -0.83 0.12 2.02
N THR A 52 0.14 -0.06 1.13
CA THR A 52 1.35 -0.86 1.38
C THR A 52 2.54 -0.01 1.83
N GLY A 53 2.51 1.30 1.60
CA GLY A 53 3.68 2.17 1.79
C GLY A 53 4.76 2.01 0.72
N LEU A 54 4.53 1.21 -0.32
CA LEU A 54 5.45 1.05 -1.45
C LEU A 54 5.07 1.97 -2.60
N GLU A 55 6.08 2.58 -3.20
CA GLU A 55 5.91 3.35 -4.44
C GLU A 55 5.43 2.46 -5.60
N CYS A 56 4.65 3.05 -6.50
CA CYS A 56 4.32 2.43 -7.78
C CYS A 56 5.53 2.48 -8.74
N LYS A 57 5.52 1.67 -9.81
CA LYS A 57 6.50 1.74 -10.91
C LYS A 57 6.64 3.13 -11.54
N HIS A 58 5.64 3.98 -11.38
CA HIS A 58 5.62 5.36 -11.86
C HIS A 58 6.00 6.39 -10.78
N GLY A 59 6.47 5.96 -9.61
CA GLY A 59 6.88 6.84 -8.50
C GLY A 59 5.74 7.32 -7.60
N HIS A 60 4.49 6.90 -7.82
CA HIS A 60 3.37 7.33 -6.97
C HIS A 60 3.34 6.62 -5.62
N VAL A 61 3.24 7.40 -4.55
CA VAL A 61 2.97 6.94 -3.18
C VAL A 61 1.50 7.20 -2.86
N THR A 62 0.63 6.28 -3.26
CA THR A 62 -0.82 6.40 -3.03
C THR A 62 -1.45 5.05 -2.71
N PRO A 63 -2.63 5.02 -2.06
CA PRO A 63 -3.40 3.79 -1.88
C PRO A 63 -3.69 3.10 -3.21
N ARG A 64 -3.74 1.77 -3.16
CA ARG A 64 -4.07 0.93 -4.30
C ARG A 64 -5.51 0.44 -4.15
N GLY A 65 -6.29 0.56 -5.22
CA GLY A 65 -7.61 -0.06 -5.30
C GLY A 65 -7.47 -1.55 -5.58
N ILE A 66 -8.39 -2.35 -5.02
CA ILE A 66 -8.42 -3.82 -5.25
C ILE A 66 -8.50 -4.13 -6.75
N ASN A 67 -9.37 -3.42 -7.48
CA ASN A 67 -9.63 -3.67 -8.91
C ASN A 67 -9.01 -2.64 -9.87
N LYS A 68 -8.56 -1.47 -9.37
CA LYS A 68 -8.14 -0.34 -10.23
C LYS A 68 -6.62 -0.06 -10.22
N GLY A 69 -5.85 -0.75 -9.37
CA GLY A 69 -4.40 -0.53 -9.23
C GLY A 69 -4.07 0.74 -8.44
N CYS A 70 -2.95 1.41 -8.75
CA CYS A 70 -2.50 2.62 -8.05
C CYS A 70 -3.42 3.81 -8.33
N ALA A 71 -3.93 4.45 -7.27
CA ALA A 71 -4.82 5.61 -7.39
C ALA A 71 -4.14 6.79 -8.10
N GLY A 72 -2.88 7.09 -7.80
CA GLY A 72 -2.12 8.15 -8.49
C GLY A 72 -2.01 7.94 -10.00
N CYS A 73 -1.77 6.69 -10.45
CA CYS A 73 -1.78 6.35 -11.88
C CYS A 73 -3.16 6.52 -12.52
N TYR A 74 -4.22 6.22 -11.77
CA TYR A 74 -5.59 6.41 -12.26
C TYR A 74 -5.87 7.92 -12.44
N THR A 75 -5.61 8.74 -11.42
CA THR A 75 -5.78 10.19 -11.49
C THR A 75 -4.95 10.82 -12.61
N ALA A 76 -3.65 10.50 -12.71
CA ALA A 76 -2.78 11.04 -13.76
C ALA A 76 -3.29 10.76 -15.19
N ARG A 77 -3.98 9.62 -15.41
CA ARG A 77 -4.58 9.28 -16.71
C ARG A 77 -5.79 10.13 -17.08
N TYR A 78 -6.56 10.62 -16.09
CA TYR A 78 -7.76 11.42 -16.33
C TYR A 78 -7.50 12.93 -16.32
N HIS A 79 -6.41 13.38 -15.68
CA HIS A 79 -6.02 14.79 -15.62
C HIS A 79 -4.98 15.21 -16.68
N ALA A 80 -4.70 14.36 -17.66
CA ALA A 80 -3.95 14.74 -18.86
C ALA A 80 -4.91 15.43 -19.85
N VAL A 81 -5.20 16.71 -19.60
CA VAL A 81 -5.82 17.66 -20.54
C VAL A 81 -4.86 18.83 -20.73
#